data_AF-A0ABD1CIJ8-F1
#
_entry.id   AF-A0ABD1CIJ8-F1
#
_cell.length_a   1.000
_cell.length_b   1.000
_cell.length_c   1.000
_cell.angle_alpha   90.00
_cell.angle_beta   90.00
_cell.angle_gamma   90.00
#
_symmetry.space_group_name_H-M   'P 1'
#
loop_
_entity.id
_entity.type
_entity.pdbx_description
1 polymer ?
#
loop_
_entity_poly.entity_id
_entity_poly.type
_entity_poly.pdbx_seq_one_letter_code
_entity_poly.pdbx_strand_id
1 'polypeptide(L)'
;MNEKFAVQILPYEKPIVDMVLIQLVYMEENLASTNKNEMLYIAHRMEVERIRYLLVSYHQSAVGGELQFATDFYKSVESHFHQVAVRHMPRSCQNDENIRKVVPNLDSHVFVRAINVAAGSVHMFKYRDVEPLVLEEIVELI
;
A
#
# COMPACT_ATOMS: atom_id res chain seq x y z
N MET A 1 3.69 4.44 -6.35
CA MET A 1 2.72 4.26 -7.48
C MET A 1 2.50 2.78 -7.77
N ASN A 2 3.57 1.97 -7.71
CA ASN A 2 3.52 0.50 -7.88
C ASN A 2 2.47 -0.22 -7.03
N GLU A 3 2.20 0.23 -5.80
CA GLU A 3 1.17 -0.36 -4.91
C GLU A 3 -0.21 -0.52 -5.57
N LYS A 4 -0.59 0.41 -6.45
CA LYS A 4 -1.91 0.36 -7.11
C LYS A 4 -2.00 -0.76 -8.15
N PHE A 5 -0.88 -1.12 -8.75
CA PHE A 5 -0.80 -2.05 -9.88
C PHE A 5 -0.12 -3.38 -9.50
N ALA A 6 0.43 -3.46 -8.29
CA ALA A 6 0.99 -4.68 -7.74
C ALA A 6 -0.13 -5.66 -7.37
N VAL A 7 0.14 -6.94 -7.58
CA VAL A 7 -0.82 -8.01 -7.28
C VAL A 7 -0.76 -8.44 -5.81
N GLN A 8 0.33 -8.08 -5.14
CA GLN A 8 0.56 -8.34 -3.73
C GLN A 8 1.00 -7.05 -3.02
N ILE A 9 0.91 -7.07 -1.69
CA ILE A 9 1.37 -5.97 -0.83
C ILE A 9 2.89 -5.86 -0.93
N LEU A 10 3.40 -4.67 -1.26
CA LEU A 10 4.84 -4.40 -1.32
C LEU A 10 5.41 -4.03 0.06
N PRO A 11 6.75 -4.07 0.23
CA PRO A 11 7.38 -3.65 1.48
C PRO A 11 7.09 -2.19 1.82
N TYR A 12 6.70 -1.95 3.07
CA TYR A 12 6.41 -0.60 3.55
C TYR A 12 7.69 0.21 3.80
N GLU A 13 7.88 1.27 3.01
CA GLU A 13 8.98 2.23 3.17
C GLU A 13 8.78 3.21 4.33
N LYS A 14 8.88 2.69 5.56
CA LYS A 14 8.72 3.47 6.79
C LYS A 14 9.62 4.71 6.87
N PRO A 15 10.94 4.65 6.55
CA PRO A 15 11.82 5.82 6.73
C PRO A 15 11.41 7.01 5.88
N ILE A 16 10.99 6.76 4.63
CA ILE A 16 10.56 7.79 3.70
C ILE A 16 9.25 8.42 4.18
N VAL A 17 8.30 7.58 4.61
CA VAL A 17 7.02 8.04 5.14
C VAL A 17 7.19 8.90 6.39
N ASP A 18 7.97 8.42 7.36
CA ASP A 18 8.21 9.14 8.62
C ASP A 18 8.88 10.49 8.33
N MET A 19 9.84 10.54 7.39
CA MET A 19 10.46 11.79 6.95
C MET A 19 9.44 12.76 6.36
N VAL A 20 8.58 12.31 5.43
CA VAL A 20 7.57 13.17 4.79
C VAL A 20 6.55 13.67 5.81
N LEU A 21 6.14 12.84 6.77
CA LEU A 21 5.25 13.24 7.86
C LEU A 21 5.85 14.39 8.68
N ILE A 22 7.12 14.27 9.08
CA ILE A 22 7.82 15.31 9.83
C ILE A 22 7.90 16.61 9.01
N GLN A 23 8.23 16.52 7.73
CA GLN A 23 8.32 17.68 6.84
C GLN A 23 6.98 18.37 6.63
N LEU A 24 5.88 17.61 6.53
CA LEU A 24 4.54 18.18 6.42
C LEU A 24 4.15 18.97 7.67
N VAL A 25 4.37 18.40 8.86
CA VAL A 25 4.09 19.10 10.13
C VAL A 25 4.88 20.41 10.20
N TYR A 26 6.16 20.38 9.87
CA TYR A 26 6.99 21.58 9.85
C TYR A 26 6.48 22.64 8.86
N MET A 27 6.06 22.22 7.66
CA MET A 27 5.56 23.17 6.66
C MET A 27 4.18 23.73 7.02
N GLU A 28 3.32 22.96 7.71
CA GLU A 28 2.05 23.44 8.25
C GLU A 28 2.25 24.50 9.34
N GLU A 29 3.20 24.29 10.25
CA GLU A 29 3.56 25.28 11.27
C GLU A 29 4.08 26.58 10.64
N ASN A 30 4.94 26.49 9.63
CA ASN A 30 5.43 27.66 8.89
C ASN A 30 4.29 28.41 8.17
N LEU A 31 3.36 27.67 7.56
CA LEU A 31 2.18 28.28 6.92
C LEU A 31 1.26 28.97 7.92
N ALA A 32 1.16 28.50 9.17
CA ALA A 32 0.30 29.12 10.19
C ALA A 32 0.73 30.57 10.53
N SER A 33 2.01 30.90 10.41
CA SER A 33 2.56 32.23 10.70
C SER A 33 2.69 33.14 9.47
N THR A 34 2.47 32.62 8.27
CA THR A 34 2.70 33.33 7.00
C THR A 34 1.46 34.13 6.54
N ASN A 35 1.68 35.24 5.83
CA ASN A 35 0.62 36.08 5.29
C ASN A 35 -0.19 35.35 4.19
N LYS A 36 -1.51 35.22 4.41
CA LYS A 36 -2.40 34.44 3.53
C LYS A 36 -2.64 35.05 2.14
N ASN A 37 -2.35 36.35 1.97
CA ASN A 37 -2.58 37.07 0.72
C ASN A 37 -1.39 36.97 -0.25
N GLU A 38 -0.28 36.36 0.17
CA GLU A 38 0.89 36.18 -0.68
C GLU A 38 0.72 34.97 -1.60
N MET A 39 1.11 35.13 -2.87
CA MET A 39 1.02 34.05 -3.86
C MET A 39 1.85 32.82 -3.45
N LEU A 40 2.98 33.04 -2.75
CA LEU A 40 3.82 31.96 -2.23
C LEU A 40 3.11 31.14 -1.15
N TYR A 41 2.31 31.78 -0.28
CA TYR A 41 1.49 31.07 0.70
C TYR A 41 0.50 30.12 0.02
N ILE A 42 -0.17 30.59 -1.04
CA ILE A 42 -1.12 29.78 -1.80
C ILE A 42 -0.40 28.59 -2.43
N ALA A 43 0.76 28.80 -3.06
CA ALA A 43 1.57 27.74 -3.66
C ALA A 43 2.00 26.67 -2.63
N HIS A 44 2.59 27.09 -1.51
CA HIS A 44 3.01 26.17 -0.46
C HIS A 44 1.83 25.42 0.16
N ARG A 45 0.70 26.08 0.37
CA ARG A 45 -0.52 25.43 0.86
C ARG A 45 -1.03 24.39 -0.13
N MET A 46 -1.08 24.69 -1.43
CA MET A 46 -1.49 23.71 -2.44
C MET A 46 -0.56 22.49 -2.47
N GLU A 47 0.75 22.70 -2.37
CA GLU A 47 1.71 21.59 -2.34
C GLU A 47 1.59 20.73 -1.08
N VAL A 48 1.38 21.34 0.09
CA VAL A 48 1.10 20.60 1.34
C VAL A 48 -0.14 19.71 1.18
N GLU A 49 -1.23 20.24 0.64
CA GLU A 49 -2.46 19.46 0.39
C GLU A 49 -2.22 18.30 -0.59
N ARG A 50 -1.48 18.54 -1.68
CA ARG A 50 -1.15 17.52 -2.68
C ARG A 50 -0.31 16.39 -2.10
N ILE A 51 0.73 16.74 -1.34
CA ILE A 51 1.61 15.75 -0.68
C ILE A 51 0.83 14.98 0.38
N ARG A 52 0.00 15.65 1.19
CA ARG A 52 -0.85 14.98 2.20
C ARG A 52 -1.79 13.96 1.55
N TYR A 53 -2.43 14.32 0.44
CA TYR A 53 -3.29 13.40 -0.30
C TYR A 53 -2.53 12.15 -0.77
N LEU A 54 -1.36 12.33 -1.38
CA LEU A 54 -0.51 11.22 -1.84
C LEU A 54 -0.10 10.33 -0.66
N LEU A 55 0.28 10.93 0.46
CA LEU A 55 0.71 10.20 1.65
C LEU A 55 -0.42 9.38 2.28
N VAL A 56 -1.63 9.92 2.36
CA VAL A 56 -2.82 9.20 2.85
C VAL A 56 -3.15 8.03 1.92
N SER A 57 -3.10 8.24 0.60
CA SER A 57 -3.35 7.17 -0.36
C SER A 57 -2.34 6.01 -0.25
N TYR A 58 -1.08 6.33 0.11
CA TYR A 58 -0.04 5.35 0.36
C TYR A 58 -0.25 4.64 1.71
N HIS A 59 -0.53 5.38 2.79
CA HIS A 59 -0.78 4.82 4.12
C HIS A 59 -1.95 3.85 4.18
N GLN A 60 -3.01 4.11 3.41
CA GLN A 60 -4.17 3.23 3.36
C GLN A 60 -3.84 1.87 2.73
N SER A 61 -2.73 1.76 1.99
CA SER A 61 -2.27 0.50 1.40
C SER A 61 -1.31 -0.25 2.32
N ALA A 62 -0.72 0.41 3.31
CA ALA A 62 0.26 -0.19 4.20
C ALA A 62 0.51 0.72 5.40
N VAL A 63 -0.11 0.50 6.56
CA VAL A 63 0.46 0.97 7.85
C VAL A 63 -0.11 0.18 9.04
N GLY A 64 0.80 -0.38 9.84
CA GLY A 64 0.82 -0.63 11.29
C GLY A 64 -0.49 -0.91 12.06
N GLY A 65 -1.50 -0.07 11.91
CA GLY A 65 -2.87 -0.34 12.39
C GLY A 65 -3.53 -1.49 11.62
N GLU A 66 -3.14 -1.74 10.38
CA GLU A 66 -3.64 -2.87 9.58
C GLU A 66 -3.27 -4.22 10.19
N LEU A 67 -2.07 -4.38 10.78
CA LEU A 67 -1.71 -5.64 11.40
C LEU A 67 -2.60 -5.93 12.61
N GLN A 68 -2.83 -4.91 13.44
CA GLN A 68 -3.72 -5.00 14.59
C GLN A 68 -5.17 -5.24 14.13
N PHE A 69 -5.64 -4.46 13.17
CA PHE A 69 -6.96 -4.60 12.56
C PHE A 69 -7.17 -5.97 11.94
N ALA A 70 -6.22 -6.47 11.15
CA ALA A 70 -6.26 -7.78 10.52
C ALA A 70 -6.29 -8.90 11.57
N THR A 71 -5.50 -8.75 12.65
CA THR A 71 -5.50 -9.69 13.78
C THR A 71 -6.85 -9.71 14.49
N ASP A 72 -7.42 -8.54 14.76
CA ASP A 72 -8.70 -8.40 15.46
C ASP A 72 -9.87 -8.85 14.59
N PHE A 73 -9.84 -8.51 13.31
CA PHE A 73 -10.79 -8.97 12.30
C PHE A 73 -10.74 -10.49 12.17
N TYR A 74 -9.55 -11.08 12.04
CA TYR A 74 -9.37 -12.53 12.00
C TYR A 74 -10.01 -13.21 13.22
N LYS A 75 -9.73 -12.72 14.43
CA LYS A 75 -10.34 -13.26 15.67
C LYS A 75 -11.86 -13.12 15.68
N SER A 76 -12.37 -11.98 15.21
CA SER A 76 -13.81 -11.72 15.13
C SER A 76 -14.51 -12.71 14.19
N VAL A 77 -13.97 -12.87 12.98
CA VAL A 77 -14.49 -13.79 11.97
C VAL A 77 -14.41 -15.24 12.45
N GLU A 78 -13.27 -15.68 12.98
CA GLU A 78 -13.10 -17.04 13.52
C GLU A 78 -14.10 -17.35 14.64
N SER A 79 -14.26 -16.43 15.59
CA SER A 79 -15.23 -16.59 16.68
C SER A 79 -16.65 -16.74 16.15
N HIS A 80 -17.03 -15.93 15.17
CA HIS A 80 -18.35 -15.99 14.54
C HIS A 80 -18.56 -17.30 13.76
N PHE A 81 -17.61 -17.68 12.90
CA PHE A 81 -17.66 -18.92 12.14
C PHE A 81 -17.70 -20.16 13.05
N HIS A 82 -16.99 -20.12 14.17
CA HIS A 82 -17.01 -21.21 15.14
C HIS A 82 -18.40 -21.44 15.75
N GLN A 83 -19.11 -20.35 16.07
CA GLN A 83 -20.47 -20.41 16.60
C GLN A 83 -21.49 -20.88 15.55
N VAL A 84 -21.33 -20.49 14.30
CA VAL A 84 -22.31 -20.81 13.24
C VAL A 84 -22.09 -22.22 12.68
N ALA A 85 -20.86 -22.56 12.29
CA ALA A 85 -20.60 -23.74 11.46
C ALA A 85 -19.55 -24.70 12.04
N VAL A 86 -18.39 -24.21 12.50
CA VAL A 86 -17.22 -25.08 12.78
C VAL A 86 -17.50 -26.06 13.92
N ARG A 87 -18.27 -25.66 14.95
CA ARG A 87 -18.65 -26.54 16.07
C ARG A 87 -19.41 -27.81 15.65
N HIS A 88 -20.03 -27.80 14.47
CA HIS A 88 -20.77 -28.94 13.92
C HIS A 88 -19.99 -29.70 12.85
N MET A 89 -18.83 -29.19 12.39
CA MET A 89 -18.00 -29.88 11.41
C MET A 89 -17.20 -31.04 12.05
N PRO A 90 -16.88 -32.08 11.27
CA PRO A 90 -15.94 -33.12 11.68
C PRO A 90 -14.55 -32.54 12.06
N ARG A 91 -13.93 -33.08 13.11
CA ARG A 91 -12.66 -32.57 13.68
C ARG A 91 -11.52 -32.42 12.66
N SER A 92 -11.49 -33.27 11.64
CA SER A 92 -10.48 -33.22 10.57
C SER A 92 -10.52 -31.93 9.74
N CYS A 93 -11.67 -31.28 9.66
CA CYS A 93 -11.89 -30.10 8.79
C CYS A 93 -11.94 -28.78 9.56
N GLN A 94 -11.81 -28.82 10.90
CA GLN A 94 -12.01 -27.64 11.75
C GLN A 94 -10.82 -26.66 11.71
N ASN A 95 -9.61 -27.11 11.38
CA ASN A 95 -8.37 -26.33 11.49
C ASN A 95 -7.55 -26.31 10.19
N ASP A 96 -8.18 -26.42 9.02
CA ASP A 96 -7.43 -26.36 7.76
C ASP A 96 -7.12 -24.91 7.37
N GLU A 97 -5.92 -24.45 7.71
CA GLU A 97 -5.42 -23.10 7.38
C GLU A 97 -5.26 -22.90 5.86
N ASN A 98 -4.99 -23.96 5.09
CA ASN A 98 -4.74 -23.83 3.65
C ASN A 98 -6.00 -23.46 2.88
N ILE A 99 -7.15 -23.95 3.33
CA ILE A 99 -8.45 -23.62 2.71
C ILE A 99 -8.85 -22.17 3.02
N ARG A 100 -8.41 -21.63 4.16
CA ARG A 100 -8.79 -20.29 4.63
C ARG A 100 -7.84 -19.19 4.14
N LYS A 101 -6.61 -19.54 3.78
CA LYS A 101 -5.61 -18.59 3.33
C LYS A 101 -5.96 -18.02 1.96
N VAL A 102 -6.18 -16.70 1.91
CA VAL A 102 -6.26 -15.96 0.64
C VAL A 102 -4.83 -15.76 0.12
N VAL A 103 -4.56 -16.20 -1.11
CA VAL A 103 -3.25 -16.09 -1.75
C VAL A 103 -3.37 -15.19 -2.99
N PRO A 104 -2.48 -14.20 -3.18
CA PRO A 104 -2.50 -13.35 -4.37
C PRO A 104 -2.18 -14.15 -5.64
N ASN A 105 -2.79 -13.78 -6.76
CA ASN A 105 -2.59 -14.45 -8.04
C ASN A 105 -1.36 -13.91 -8.79
N LEU A 106 -0.18 -14.47 -8.51
CA LEU A 106 1.10 -14.02 -9.12
C LEU A 106 1.20 -14.23 -10.63
N ASP A 107 0.31 -15.02 -11.24
CA ASP A 107 0.22 -15.21 -12.70
C ASP A 107 -0.63 -14.12 -13.40
N SER A 108 -1.11 -13.13 -12.65
CA SER A 108 -1.79 -11.95 -13.21
C SER A 108 -0.83 -11.13 -14.08
N HIS A 109 -1.36 -10.57 -15.17
CA HIS A 109 -0.59 -9.78 -16.11
C HIS A 109 -0.55 -8.32 -15.66
N VAL A 110 0.63 -7.71 -15.72
CA VAL A 110 0.87 -6.31 -15.36
C VAL A 110 1.63 -5.60 -16.49
N PHE A 111 1.41 -4.30 -16.62
CA PHE A 111 2.17 -3.47 -17.54
C PHE A 111 3.39 -2.89 -16.83
N VAL A 112 4.51 -2.95 -17.53
CA VAL A 112 5.82 -2.62 -16.98
C VAL A 112 6.54 -1.67 -17.92
N ARG A 113 7.17 -0.64 -17.34
CA ARG A 113 8.04 0.30 -18.04
C ARG A 113 9.44 0.25 -17.44
N ALA A 114 10.47 0.27 -18.29
CA ALA A 114 11.85 0.32 -17.83
C ALA A 114 12.25 1.77 -17.48
N ILE A 115 12.91 1.97 -16.34
CA ILE A 115 13.24 3.32 -15.84
C ILE A 115 14.46 3.91 -16.59
N ASN A 116 15.48 3.08 -16.88
CA ASN A 116 16.78 3.54 -17.39
C ASN A 116 17.03 3.25 -18.88
N VAL A 117 16.05 2.72 -19.62
CA VAL A 117 16.22 2.41 -21.04
C VAL A 117 15.64 3.53 -21.89
N ALA A 118 16.42 4.07 -22.83
CA ALA A 118 16.03 5.20 -23.71
C ALA A 118 14.76 4.94 -24.55
N ALA A 119 14.30 3.69 -24.62
CA ALA A 119 13.00 3.32 -25.16
C ALA A 119 11.99 3.23 -24.01
N GLY A 120 11.08 4.21 -23.93
CA GLY A 120 9.90 4.18 -23.06
C GLY A 120 8.86 3.13 -23.49
N SER A 121 9.30 1.95 -23.91
CA SER A 121 8.44 0.86 -24.32
C SER A 121 7.77 0.24 -23.10
N VAL A 122 6.47 0.02 -23.24
CA VAL A 122 5.64 -0.63 -22.23
C VAL A 122 5.41 -2.05 -22.67
N HIS A 123 5.70 -2.99 -21.78
CA HIS A 123 5.54 -4.40 -22.05
C HIS A 123 4.67 -5.05 -20.98
N MET A 124 3.90 -6.05 -21.39
CA MET A 124 3.05 -6.81 -20.50
C MET A 124 3.78 -8.09 -20.10
N PHE A 125 3.87 -8.35 -18.80
CA PHE A 125 4.49 -9.54 -18.24
C PHE A 125 3.61 -10.11 -17.12
N LYS A 126 3.86 -11.37 -16.75
CA LYS A 126 3.28 -11.91 -15.53
C LYS A 126 3.98 -11.29 -14.32
N TYR A 127 3.22 -11.02 -13.28
CA TYR A 127 3.75 -10.38 -12.07
C TYR A 127 4.91 -11.16 -11.44
N ARG A 128 4.81 -12.50 -11.38
CA ARG A 128 5.90 -13.38 -10.90
C ARG A 128 7.26 -13.09 -11.53
N ASP A 129 7.28 -12.80 -12.83
CA ASP A 129 8.54 -12.65 -13.58
C ASP A 129 9.17 -11.26 -13.37
N VAL A 130 8.36 -10.27 -12.99
CA VAL A 130 8.79 -8.87 -12.85
C VAL A 130 8.87 -8.39 -11.41
N GLU A 131 8.28 -9.12 -10.46
CA GLU A 131 8.36 -8.86 -9.02
C GLU A 131 9.78 -8.51 -8.52
N PRO A 132 10.84 -9.30 -8.79
CA PRO A 132 12.18 -8.96 -8.33
C PRO A 132 12.70 -7.65 -8.95
N LEU A 133 12.37 -7.39 -10.21
CA LEU A 133 12.79 -6.18 -10.92
C LEU A 133 12.10 -4.92 -10.39
N VAL A 134 10.86 -5.06 -9.90
CA VAL A 134 10.12 -3.97 -9.24
C VAL A 134 10.73 -3.66 -7.88
N LEU A 135 11.15 -4.68 -7.12
CA LEU A 135 11.81 -4.51 -5.81
C LEU A 135 13.22 -3.93 -5.93
N GLU A 136 13.94 -4.24 -7.01
CA GLU A 136 15.25 -3.65 -7.32
C GLU A 136 15.17 -2.26 -7.97
N GLU A 137 13.97 -1.69 -8.11
CA GLU A 137 13.71 -0.39 -8.74
C GLU A 137 14.26 -0.27 -10.18
N ILE A 138 14.33 -1.40 -10.90
CA ILE A 138 14.77 -1.42 -12.31
C ILE A 138 13.60 -1.07 -13.25
N VAL A 139 12.40 -1.49 -12.85
CA VAL A 139 11.18 -1.31 -13.62
C VAL A 139 10.06 -0.75 -12.75
N GLU A 140 9.12 -0.05 -13.37
CA GLU A 140 7.94 0.51 -12.73
C GLU A 140 6.65 -0.08 -13.31
N LEU A 141 5.63 -0.22 -12.46
CA LEU A 141 4.31 -0.69 -12.84
C LEU A 141 3.43 0.49 -13.23
N ILE A 142 2.66 0.33 -14.32
CA ILE A 142 1.79 1.37 -14.89
C ILE A 142 0.40 0.88 -15.25
#